data_AF-E2BSH1-F1
#
_entry.id   AF-E2BSH1-F1
#
_cell.length_a   1.000
_cell.length_b   1.000
_cell.length_c   1.000
_cell.angle_alpha   90.00
_cell.angle_beta   90.00
_cell.angle_gamma   90.00
#
_symmetry.space_group_name_H-M   'P 1'
#
loop_
_entity.id
_entity.type
_entity.pdbx_description
1 polymer ?
#
loop_
_entity_poly.entity_id
_entity_poly.type
_entity_poly.pdbx_seq_one_letter_code
_entity_poly.pdbx_strand_id
1 'polypeptide(L)'
;MIQTISTDLVVADAFIKSKYLQYMLNNRSSARIISSWDSCIQTLFKSHLPAKFTFTGRLSLYDITQDGFYVVRKSICPFPALDEIFRLKCSPIEPIYTVNFSRPSTPLSALQNEVPFEGDINSQLELKYGRLQHDPYLIEYVELFKNMLSIMEPQNVATALDIGLTNIQYISSRSKTLAQFVARQLSGFDPENKCIPHQVEIHLKEIKQRLGTSVIPLGQLRVGSYLERALLFKVIADRICLPAALVRGGYGISWIEIAVPRIKDSDEEKSSRAYFDENDEYRSKITMSVSLKLSNKSDAHLHDDKYKTEKVSPLRDDRSTIYPIKHMRPNFIVDLMDTPGDLIPIGSPRSKLYCTVNLTCNKKCCQ
;
A
#
# COMPACT_ATOMS: atom_id res chain seq x y z
N MET A 1 5.23 30.79 -16.28
CA MET A 1 5.87 29.87 -15.31
C MET A 1 4.84 29.12 -14.46
N ILE A 2 4.13 29.76 -13.52
CA ILE A 2 3.11 29.07 -12.68
C ILE A 2 1.99 28.42 -13.51
N GLN A 3 1.55 29.08 -14.59
CA GLN A 3 0.56 28.54 -15.51
C GLN A 3 1.07 27.31 -16.27
N THR A 4 2.36 27.30 -16.65
CA THR A 4 3.04 26.18 -17.31
C THR A 4 3.19 24.97 -16.38
N ILE A 5 3.54 25.21 -15.10
CA ILE A 5 3.62 24.17 -14.06
C ILE A 5 2.24 23.56 -13.79
N SER A 6 1.19 24.37 -13.86
CA SER A 6 -0.18 23.92 -13.57
C SER A 6 -0.75 22.99 -14.65
N THR A 7 -0.17 22.99 -15.84
CA THR A 7 -0.66 22.23 -17.01
C THR A 7 0.17 21.00 -17.36
N ASP A 8 1.43 20.90 -16.91
CA ASP A 8 2.36 19.84 -17.30
C ASP A 8 2.97 19.15 -16.08
N LEU A 9 2.70 17.84 -15.93
CA LEU A 9 3.16 17.03 -14.80
C LEU A 9 4.67 16.73 -14.83
N VAL A 10 5.29 16.71 -16.02
CA VAL A 10 6.74 16.47 -16.18
C VAL A 10 7.51 17.72 -15.75
N VAL A 11 7.04 18.89 -16.18
CA VAL A 11 7.59 20.17 -15.71
C VAL A 11 7.36 20.31 -14.21
N ALA A 12 6.18 19.96 -13.70
CA ALA A 12 5.89 19.98 -12.27
C ALA A 12 6.86 19.11 -11.44
N ASP A 13 7.18 17.89 -11.90
CA ASP A 13 8.15 17.02 -11.23
C ASP A 13 9.55 17.65 -11.13
N ALA A 14 10.04 18.26 -12.22
CA ALA A 14 11.33 18.96 -12.23
C ALA A 14 11.39 20.13 -11.23
N PHE A 15 10.28 20.85 -11.04
CA PHE A 15 10.20 21.96 -10.08
C PHE A 15 10.18 21.50 -8.62
N ILE A 16 9.75 20.27 -8.34
CA ILE A 16 9.81 19.71 -6.99
C ILE A 16 11.26 19.37 -6.65
N LYS A 17 11.99 18.80 -7.62
CA LYS A 17 13.43 18.53 -7.50
C LYS A 17 14.26 19.80 -7.31
N SER A 18 13.79 20.96 -7.79
CA SER A 18 14.44 22.26 -7.59
C SER A 18 14.06 23.00 -6.30
N LYS A 19 13.44 22.31 -5.32
CA LYS A 19 13.02 22.86 -4.00
C LYS A 19 11.95 23.97 -4.10
N TYR A 20 11.35 24.19 -5.27
CA TYR A 20 10.33 25.22 -5.48
C TYR A 20 9.05 24.93 -4.67
N LEU A 21 8.68 23.67 -4.53
CA LEU A 21 7.56 23.26 -3.69
C LEU A 21 7.75 23.72 -2.23
N GLN A 22 8.93 23.50 -1.64
CA GLN A 22 9.23 23.96 -0.28
C GLN A 22 9.09 25.48 -0.15
N TYR A 23 9.59 26.23 -1.13
CA TYR A 23 9.41 27.68 -1.17
C TYR A 23 7.93 28.08 -1.20
N MET A 24 7.11 27.41 -2.04
CA MET A 24 5.68 27.69 -2.13
C MET A 24 4.90 27.32 -0.85
N LEU A 25 5.34 26.28 -0.15
CA LEU A 25 4.79 25.86 1.15
C LEU A 25 5.12 26.87 2.25
N ASN A 26 6.34 27.43 2.25
CA ASN A 26 6.76 28.41 3.24
C ASN A 26 6.15 29.81 3.00
N ASN A 27 5.79 30.14 1.76
CA ASN A 27 5.26 31.45 1.36
C ASN A 27 3.77 31.40 0.99
N ARG A 28 2.93 30.82 1.85
CA ARG A 28 1.47 30.70 1.62
C ARG A 28 0.74 32.03 1.47
N SER A 29 1.26 33.10 2.07
CA SER A 29 0.70 34.46 1.92
C SER A 29 0.66 34.94 0.47
N SER A 30 1.54 34.43 -0.39
CA SER A 30 1.57 34.73 -1.83
C SER A 30 0.30 34.30 -2.57
N ALA A 31 -0.50 33.38 -2.02
CA ALA A 31 -1.79 32.99 -2.58
C ALA A 31 -2.79 34.17 -2.65
N ARG A 32 -2.62 35.19 -1.80
CA ARG A 32 -3.44 36.42 -1.84
C ARG A 32 -3.15 37.28 -3.08
N ILE A 33 -1.94 37.15 -3.63
CA ILE A 33 -1.45 37.95 -4.76
C ILE A 33 -1.57 37.14 -6.05
N ILE A 34 -1.26 35.84 -5.98
CA ILE A 34 -1.22 34.93 -7.13
C ILE A 34 -2.39 33.96 -7.02
N SER A 35 -3.43 34.17 -7.81
CA SER A 35 -4.68 33.37 -7.80
C SER A 35 -4.47 31.89 -8.14
N SER A 36 -3.42 31.55 -8.89
CA SER A 36 -3.09 30.18 -9.29
C SER A 36 -2.16 29.45 -8.31
N TRP A 37 -1.79 30.07 -7.18
CA TRP A 37 -0.81 29.53 -6.23
C TRP A 37 -1.23 28.15 -5.70
N ASP A 38 -2.45 28.03 -5.17
CA ASP A 38 -2.96 26.78 -4.62
C ASP A 38 -3.15 25.73 -5.70
N SER A 39 -3.66 26.11 -6.86
CA SER A 39 -3.80 25.19 -8.01
C SER A 39 -2.45 24.62 -8.43
N CYS A 40 -1.41 25.44 -8.46
CA CYS A 40 -0.05 25.01 -8.79
C CYS A 40 0.48 24.02 -7.74
N ILE A 41 0.29 24.29 -6.44
CA ILE A 41 0.66 23.35 -5.36
C ILE A 41 -0.08 22.02 -5.52
N GLN A 42 -1.38 22.05 -5.87
CA GLN A 42 -2.15 20.84 -6.11
C GLN A 42 -1.63 20.06 -7.33
N THR A 43 -1.25 20.73 -8.41
CA THR A 43 -0.63 20.07 -9.57
C THR A 43 0.73 19.45 -9.22
N LEU A 44 1.57 20.16 -8.48
CA LEU A 44 2.85 19.64 -7.97
C LEU A 44 2.64 18.40 -7.08
N PHE A 45 1.66 18.43 -6.19
CA PHE A 45 1.32 17.26 -5.37
C PHE A 45 0.79 16.09 -6.19
N LYS A 46 0.05 16.34 -7.27
CA LYS A 46 -0.40 15.28 -8.19
C LYS A 46 0.76 14.68 -8.99
N SER A 47 1.78 15.47 -9.34
CA SER A 47 2.95 14.96 -10.08
C SER A 47 3.91 14.17 -9.20
N HIS A 48 4.03 14.48 -7.90
CA HIS A 48 4.97 13.81 -7.01
C HIS A 48 4.33 13.42 -5.65
N LEU A 49 3.68 12.26 -5.65
CA LEU A 49 2.99 11.70 -4.49
C LEU A 49 3.85 11.54 -3.22
N PRO A 50 5.16 11.16 -3.28
CA PRO A 50 5.99 11.08 -2.07
C PRO A 50 6.09 12.42 -1.30
N ALA A 51 6.16 13.51 -2.05
CA ALA A 51 6.20 14.86 -1.48
C ALA A 51 4.81 15.24 -0.94
N LYS A 52 3.75 14.98 -1.71
CA LYS A 52 2.37 15.16 -1.24
C LYS A 52 2.13 14.46 0.10
N PHE A 53 2.47 13.18 0.19
CA PHE A 53 2.26 12.42 1.42
C PHE A 53 3.09 12.97 2.58
N THR A 54 4.34 13.37 2.34
CA THR A 54 5.20 13.93 3.39
C THR A 54 4.67 15.26 3.93
N PHE A 55 4.22 16.17 3.05
CA PHE A 55 3.77 17.51 3.44
C PHE A 55 2.32 17.59 3.91
N THR A 56 1.46 16.69 3.45
CA THR A 56 0.03 16.70 3.79
C THR A 56 -0.37 15.60 4.76
N GLY A 57 0.47 14.57 4.92
CA GLY A 57 0.12 13.36 5.63
C GLY A 57 -0.97 12.53 4.96
N ARG A 58 -1.35 12.80 3.71
CA ARG A 58 -2.49 12.12 3.07
C ARG A 58 -2.26 11.79 1.60
N LEU A 59 -2.54 10.54 1.25
CA LEU A 59 -2.85 10.10 -0.11
C LEU A 59 -4.34 9.75 -0.16
N SER A 60 -5.06 10.39 -1.07
CA SER A 60 -6.48 10.18 -1.31
C SER A 60 -6.76 8.89 -2.08
N LEU A 61 -8.04 8.59 -2.29
CA LEU A 61 -8.52 7.41 -3.00
C LEU A 61 -8.00 7.30 -4.44
N TYR A 62 -7.71 8.43 -5.07
CA TYR A 62 -7.27 8.53 -6.47
C TYR A 62 -5.77 8.81 -6.61
N ASP A 63 -5.04 8.90 -5.50
CA ASP A 63 -3.58 8.95 -5.52
C ASP A 63 -3.06 7.51 -5.57
N ILE A 64 -2.68 7.06 -6.76
CA ILE A 64 -2.24 5.68 -7.04
C ILE A 64 -0.71 5.61 -6.95
N THR A 65 -0.21 4.72 -6.10
CA THR A 65 1.22 4.46 -5.93
C THR A 65 1.81 3.74 -7.15
N GLN A 66 2.86 4.34 -7.73
CA GLN A 66 3.53 3.86 -8.94
C GLN A 66 4.98 3.46 -8.63
N ASP A 67 5.67 2.94 -9.64
CA ASP A 67 7.11 2.68 -9.55
C ASP A 67 7.86 3.98 -9.25
N GLY A 68 8.82 3.92 -8.33
CA GLY A 68 9.50 5.11 -7.85
C GLY A 68 8.79 5.83 -6.71
N PHE A 69 7.62 5.38 -6.25
CA PHE A 69 7.01 5.91 -5.05
C PHE A 69 7.84 5.56 -3.80
N TYR A 70 7.98 6.51 -2.88
CA TYR A 70 8.73 6.30 -1.64
C TYR A 70 8.15 7.10 -0.48
N VAL A 71 8.49 6.68 0.74
CA VAL A 71 8.03 7.29 1.98
C VAL A 71 9.16 7.31 2.98
N VAL A 72 9.44 8.48 3.54
CA VAL A 72 10.33 8.60 4.71
C VAL A 72 9.54 8.21 5.96
N ARG A 73 10.10 7.33 6.79
CA ARG A 73 9.45 6.83 8.02
C ARG A 73 9.03 7.96 8.94
N LYS A 74 9.91 8.95 9.12
CA LYS A 74 9.61 10.20 9.84
C LYS A 74 9.46 11.34 8.84
N SER A 75 8.51 12.24 9.06
CA SER A 75 8.41 13.46 8.26
C SER A 75 9.60 14.37 8.60
N ILE A 76 10.53 14.54 7.66
CA ILE A 76 11.72 15.39 7.80
C ILE A 76 11.56 16.56 6.82
N CYS A 77 11.97 17.75 7.25
CA CYS A 77 12.11 18.93 6.39
C CYS A 77 13.58 19.40 6.45
N PRO A 78 14.26 19.59 5.31
CA PRO A 78 13.75 19.50 3.93
C PRO A 78 13.42 18.06 3.49
N PHE A 79 12.43 17.92 2.60
CA PHE A 79 12.04 16.63 2.01
C PHE A 79 13.18 16.07 1.15
N PRO A 80 13.64 14.83 1.38
CA PRO A 80 14.78 14.28 0.66
C PRO A 80 14.34 13.68 -0.69
N ALA A 81 14.81 14.27 -1.80
CA ALA A 81 14.58 13.70 -3.13
C ALA A 81 15.46 12.45 -3.34
N LEU A 82 14.88 11.34 -3.79
CA LEU A 82 15.66 10.11 -4.06
C LEU A 82 16.81 10.35 -5.05
N ASP A 83 16.61 11.16 -6.08
CA ASP A 83 17.66 11.49 -7.05
C ASP A 83 18.87 12.19 -6.39
N GLU A 84 18.63 13.00 -5.36
CA GLU A 84 19.68 13.66 -4.59
C GLU A 84 20.42 12.63 -3.72
N ILE A 85 19.69 11.74 -3.06
CA ILE A 85 20.26 10.65 -2.25
C ILE A 85 21.15 9.74 -3.13
N PHE A 86 20.64 9.34 -4.29
CA PHE A 86 21.36 8.46 -5.21
C PHE A 86 22.59 9.14 -5.81
N ARG A 87 22.48 10.43 -6.19
CA ARG A 87 23.62 11.23 -6.67
C ARG A 87 24.72 11.35 -5.63
N LEU A 88 24.36 11.56 -4.36
CA LEU A 88 25.32 11.67 -3.27
C LEU A 88 25.96 10.32 -2.89
N LYS A 89 25.41 9.20 -3.40
CA LYS A 89 25.90 7.83 -3.16
C LYS A 89 26.04 7.52 -1.67
N CYS A 90 25.18 8.12 -0.84
CA CYS A 90 25.22 7.98 0.61
C CYS A 90 23.92 7.37 1.14
N SER A 91 24.03 6.57 2.21
CA SER A 91 22.86 6.03 2.88
C SER A 91 22.20 7.11 3.76
N PRO A 92 20.86 7.31 3.66
CA PRO A 92 20.17 8.22 4.56
C PRO A 92 20.20 7.70 6.01
N ILE A 93 20.00 8.60 6.98
CA ILE A 93 19.94 8.24 8.41
C ILE A 93 18.62 7.51 8.70
N GLU A 94 17.51 8.15 8.33
CA GLU A 94 16.17 7.61 8.53
C GLU A 94 15.80 6.61 7.43
N PRO A 95 15.07 5.53 7.77
CA PRO A 95 14.56 4.61 6.76
C PRO A 95 13.68 5.30 5.72
N ILE A 96 13.91 4.98 4.46
CA ILE A 96 13.08 5.37 3.32
C ILE A 96 12.52 4.10 2.70
N TYR A 97 11.20 3.92 2.77
CA TYR A 97 10.53 2.80 2.13
C TYR A 97 10.30 3.11 0.67
N THR A 98 10.62 2.17 -0.22
CA THR A 98 10.47 2.36 -1.67
C THR A 98 9.57 1.32 -2.30
N VAL A 99 8.84 1.73 -3.33
CA VAL A 99 7.94 0.90 -4.13
C VAL A 99 8.47 0.88 -5.56
N ASN A 100 8.81 -0.30 -6.05
CA ASN A 100 9.29 -0.48 -7.41
C ASN A 100 9.02 -1.88 -7.93
N PHE A 101 8.08 -1.99 -8.87
CA PHE A 101 7.71 -3.25 -9.52
C PHE A 101 8.49 -3.49 -10.83
N SER A 102 9.09 -2.44 -11.39
CA SER A 102 9.83 -2.53 -12.66
C SER A 102 11.13 -3.33 -12.51
N ARG A 103 11.31 -4.35 -13.36
CA ARG A 103 12.63 -4.96 -13.57
C ARG A 103 13.52 -3.97 -14.31
N PRO A 104 14.81 -3.85 -13.96
CA PRO A 104 15.74 -3.08 -14.77
C PRO A 104 15.73 -3.62 -16.20
N SER A 105 15.63 -2.72 -17.17
CA SER A 105 15.62 -3.01 -18.61
C SER A 105 16.91 -3.69 -19.10
N THR A 106 17.94 -3.75 -18.26
CA THR A 106 19.18 -4.50 -18.49
C THR A 106 19.34 -5.58 -17.41
N PRO A 107 19.37 -6.88 -17.77
CA PRO A 107 19.66 -7.95 -16.83
C PRO A 107 21.04 -7.74 -16.20
N LEU A 108 21.13 -7.78 -14.87
CA LEU A 108 22.41 -7.80 -14.14
C LEU A 108 23.32 -8.96 -14.56
N SER A 109 22.77 -10.02 -15.17
CA SER A 109 23.53 -11.15 -15.72
C SER A 109 24.42 -10.75 -16.91
N ALA A 110 24.14 -9.65 -17.62
CA ALA A 110 25.02 -9.13 -18.66
C ALA A 110 26.27 -8.41 -18.10
N LEU A 111 26.29 -8.11 -16.79
CA LEU A 111 27.42 -7.51 -16.07
C LEU A 111 28.16 -8.50 -15.15
N GLN A 112 27.67 -9.73 -15.00
CA GLN A 112 28.25 -10.74 -14.11
C GLN A 112 29.30 -11.65 -14.77
N ASN A 113 29.52 -11.52 -16.08
CA ASN A 113 30.53 -12.31 -16.79
C ASN A 113 31.92 -11.68 -16.82
N GLU A 114 32.14 -10.54 -16.16
CA GLU A 114 33.49 -10.03 -15.92
C GLU A 114 33.87 -10.27 -14.46
N VAL A 115 34.88 -11.13 -14.28
CA VAL A 115 35.60 -11.32 -13.02
C VAL A 115 35.98 -9.92 -12.50
N PRO A 116 35.70 -9.55 -11.24
CA PRO A 116 36.08 -8.25 -10.73
C PRO A 116 37.60 -8.20 -10.57
N PHE A 117 38.29 -7.79 -11.62
CA PHE A 117 39.58 -7.11 -11.52
C PHE A 117 39.32 -5.85 -10.69
N GLU A 118 40.10 -5.62 -9.60
CA GLU A 118 40.08 -4.44 -8.70
C GLU A 118 39.30 -3.24 -9.25
N GLY A 119 37.97 -3.33 -9.15
CA GLY A 119 37.08 -2.62 -10.05
C GLY A 119 36.48 -1.43 -9.35
N ASP A 120 37.05 -0.25 -9.63
CA ASP A 120 36.61 1.11 -9.31
C ASP A 120 35.46 1.18 -8.29
N ILE A 121 35.78 1.59 -7.05
CA ILE A 121 34.84 1.85 -5.94
C ILE A 121 33.57 2.57 -6.43
N ASN A 122 33.70 3.46 -7.43
CA ASN A 122 32.57 4.17 -8.01
C ASN A 122 31.52 3.26 -8.66
N SER A 123 31.93 2.19 -9.34
CA SER A 123 31.04 1.23 -9.99
C SER A 123 30.21 0.44 -8.97
N GLN A 124 30.85 0.01 -7.88
CA GLN A 124 30.20 -0.68 -6.77
C GLN A 124 29.23 0.24 -6.03
N LEU A 125 29.60 1.50 -5.82
CA LEU A 125 28.72 2.53 -5.26
C LEU A 125 27.53 2.84 -6.18
N GLU A 126 27.74 2.90 -7.49
CA GLU A 126 26.68 3.15 -8.47
C GLU A 126 25.64 2.02 -8.49
N LEU A 127 26.10 0.77 -8.51
CA LEU A 127 25.22 -0.40 -8.48
C LEU A 127 24.39 -0.46 -7.19
N LYS A 128 24.99 -0.08 -6.05
CA LYS A 128 24.38 -0.21 -4.73
C LYS A 128 23.53 0.99 -4.32
N TYR A 129 23.93 2.21 -4.67
CA TYR A 129 23.30 3.45 -4.22
C TYR A 129 22.85 4.37 -5.35
N GLY A 130 23.25 4.15 -6.60
CA GLY A 130 22.98 5.07 -7.72
C GLY A 130 21.59 4.93 -8.34
N ARG A 131 20.86 3.85 -8.04
CA ARG A 131 19.53 3.61 -8.62
C ARG A 131 18.57 2.88 -7.69
N LEU A 132 17.29 3.08 -7.98
CA LEU A 132 16.21 2.36 -7.33
C LEU A 132 16.25 0.87 -7.69
N GLN A 133 16.21 0.01 -6.68
CA GLN A 133 16.27 -1.44 -6.86
C GLN A 133 14.89 -2.02 -7.17
N HIS A 134 14.84 -3.07 -7.97
CA HIS A 134 13.64 -3.87 -8.20
C HIS A 134 13.26 -4.65 -6.94
N ASP A 135 11.96 -4.69 -6.62
CA ASP A 135 11.44 -5.38 -5.43
C ASP A 135 10.67 -6.66 -5.79
N PRO A 136 11.34 -7.84 -5.85
CA PRO A 136 10.68 -9.09 -6.20
C PRO A 136 9.64 -9.53 -5.17
N TYR A 137 9.86 -9.25 -3.89
CA TYR A 137 8.95 -9.66 -2.82
C TYR A 137 7.66 -8.85 -2.84
N LEU A 138 7.72 -7.56 -3.20
CA LEU A 138 6.52 -6.75 -3.35
C LEU A 138 5.64 -7.22 -4.52
N ILE A 139 6.27 -7.65 -5.62
CA ILE A 139 5.55 -8.27 -6.75
C ILE A 139 4.87 -9.56 -6.28
N GLU A 140 5.61 -10.43 -5.58
CA GLU A 140 5.08 -11.67 -5.03
C GLU A 140 3.87 -11.41 -4.10
N TYR A 141 3.94 -10.40 -3.23
CA TYR A 141 2.81 -10.01 -2.38
C TYR A 141 1.56 -9.62 -3.18
N VAL A 142 1.72 -8.85 -4.26
CA VAL A 142 0.60 -8.47 -5.12
C VAL A 142 0.04 -9.68 -5.86
N GLU A 143 0.89 -10.56 -6.40
CA GLU A 143 0.48 -11.77 -7.12
C GLU A 143 -0.24 -12.77 -6.22
N LEU A 144 0.30 -13.04 -5.02
CA LEU A 144 -0.34 -13.89 -4.02
C LEU A 144 -1.72 -13.36 -3.65
N PHE A 145 -1.84 -12.04 -3.45
CA PHE A 145 -3.14 -11.45 -3.11
C PHE A 145 -4.14 -11.52 -4.28
N LYS A 146 -3.70 -11.24 -5.52
CA LYS A 146 -4.55 -11.41 -6.71
C LYS A 146 -5.04 -12.85 -6.87
N ASN A 147 -4.17 -13.83 -6.64
CA ASN A 147 -4.54 -15.24 -6.67
C ASN A 147 -5.57 -15.58 -5.59
N MET A 148 -5.46 -14.99 -4.40
CA MET A 148 -6.45 -15.13 -3.34
C MET A 148 -7.82 -14.59 -3.78
N LEU A 149 -7.86 -13.42 -4.41
CA LEU A 149 -9.11 -12.85 -4.94
C LEU A 149 -9.75 -13.74 -6.02
N SER A 150 -8.97 -14.29 -6.94
CA SER A 150 -9.46 -15.18 -8.00
C SER A 150 -10.12 -16.46 -7.48
N ILE A 151 -9.79 -16.88 -6.26
CA ILE A 151 -10.43 -18.03 -5.60
C ILE A 151 -11.72 -17.62 -4.88
N MET A 152 -11.73 -16.41 -4.32
CA MET A 152 -12.86 -15.89 -3.52
C MET A 152 -13.98 -15.31 -4.37
N GLU A 153 -13.69 -14.86 -5.59
CA GLU A 153 -14.61 -14.14 -6.45
C GLU A 153 -14.85 -14.89 -7.76
N PRO A 154 -16.06 -14.82 -8.35
CA PRO A 154 -16.34 -15.43 -9.64
C PRO A 154 -15.45 -14.82 -10.73
N GLN A 155 -14.99 -15.67 -11.65
CA GLN A 155 -13.98 -15.37 -12.68
C GLN A 155 -14.30 -14.14 -13.56
N ASN A 156 -15.58 -13.76 -13.68
CA ASN A 156 -16.04 -12.63 -14.48
C ASN A 156 -15.94 -11.26 -13.78
N VAL A 157 -15.56 -11.20 -12.50
CA VAL A 157 -15.47 -9.96 -11.70
C VAL A 157 -14.02 -9.53 -11.43
N ALA A 158 -13.09 -10.49 -11.44
CA ALA A 158 -11.68 -10.25 -11.13
C ALA A 158 -10.87 -9.70 -12.32
N THR A 159 -11.45 -9.66 -13.52
CA THR A 159 -10.77 -9.22 -14.74
C THR A 159 -10.61 -7.70 -14.84
N ALA A 160 -9.48 -7.31 -15.44
CA ALA A 160 -8.91 -5.96 -15.58
C ALA A 160 -9.95 -4.83 -15.56
N LEU A 161 -10.09 -4.22 -14.39
CA LEU A 161 -10.87 -3.02 -14.24
C LEU A 161 -10.01 -1.81 -14.63
N ASP A 162 -10.58 -0.90 -15.42
CA ASP A 162 -9.88 0.33 -15.79
C ASP A 162 -9.44 1.10 -14.53
N ILE A 163 -8.26 1.73 -14.64
CA ILE A 163 -7.69 2.54 -13.56
C ILE A 163 -8.74 3.57 -13.11
N GLY A 164 -9.10 3.53 -11.83
CA GLY A 164 -10.06 4.46 -11.23
C GLY A 164 -11.51 3.97 -11.19
N LEU A 165 -11.80 2.76 -11.67
CA LEU A 165 -13.06 2.06 -11.43
C LEU A 165 -12.89 1.00 -10.33
N THR A 166 -13.95 0.71 -9.57
CA THR A 166 -13.95 -0.37 -8.55
C THR A 166 -15.25 -1.15 -8.56
N ASN A 167 -15.23 -2.44 -8.21
CA ASN A 167 -16.46 -3.19 -8.00
C ASN A 167 -16.96 -2.99 -6.57
N ILE A 168 -18.10 -2.32 -6.41
CA ILE A 168 -18.62 -1.89 -5.12
C ILE A 168 -19.05 -3.03 -4.21
N GLN A 169 -19.43 -4.18 -4.78
CA GLN A 169 -19.92 -5.33 -4.00
C GLN A 169 -18.79 -5.96 -3.18
N TYR A 170 -17.55 -5.90 -3.67
CA TYR A 170 -16.42 -6.60 -3.07
C TYR A 170 -15.50 -5.69 -2.25
N ILE A 171 -15.78 -4.39 -2.13
CA ILE A 171 -14.89 -3.47 -1.40
C ILE A 171 -14.71 -3.93 0.05
N SER A 172 -15.81 -4.23 0.74
CA SER A 172 -15.77 -4.64 2.15
C SER A 172 -14.97 -5.95 2.32
N SER A 173 -15.31 -6.99 1.55
CA SER A 173 -14.63 -8.29 1.64
C SER A 173 -13.15 -8.21 1.23
N ARG A 174 -12.82 -7.56 0.11
CA ARG A 174 -11.43 -7.34 -0.33
C ARG A 174 -10.61 -6.59 0.72
N SER A 175 -11.20 -5.57 1.36
CA SER A 175 -10.51 -4.79 2.39
C SER A 175 -10.19 -5.61 3.64
N LYS A 176 -11.14 -6.42 4.11
CA LYS A 176 -10.97 -7.32 5.24
C LYS A 176 -9.88 -8.35 4.96
N THR A 177 -9.95 -8.99 3.79
CA THR A 177 -8.95 -9.99 3.37
C THR A 177 -7.57 -9.37 3.21
N LEU A 178 -7.47 -8.19 2.60
CA LEU A 178 -6.19 -7.49 2.41
C LEU A 178 -5.56 -7.10 3.75
N ALA A 179 -6.35 -6.61 4.70
CA ALA A 179 -5.87 -6.26 6.03
C ALA A 179 -5.29 -7.48 6.76
N GLN A 180 -5.98 -8.62 6.69
CA GLN A 180 -5.50 -9.87 7.27
C GLN A 180 -4.23 -10.36 6.57
N PHE A 181 -4.15 -10.25 5.25
CA PHE A 181 -2.97 -10.59 4.48
C PHE A 181 -1.77 -9.73 4.93
N VAL A 182 -1.92 -8.40 4.93
CA VAL A 182 -0.88 -7.45 5.34
C VAL A 182 -0.41 -7.69 6.77
N ALA A 183 -1.35 -7.88 7.71
CA ALA A 183 -1.01 -8.18 9.09
C ALA A 183 -0.17 -9.45 9.19
N ARG A 184 -0.55 -10.53 8.49
CA ARG A 184 0.24 -11.78 8.45
C ARG A 184 1.63 -11.59 7.85
N GLN A 185 1.77 -10.85 6.75
CA GLN A 185 3.08 -10.62 6.12
C GLN A 185 4.04 -9.80 6.99
N LEU A 186 3.50 -8.95 7.87
CA LEU A 186 4.26 -7.99 8.68
C LEU A 186 4.14 -8.24 10.20
N SER A 187 3.86 -9.47 10.62
CA SER A 187 3.81 -9.87 12.04
C SER A 187 5.13 -10.40 12.59
N GLY A 188 6.15 -10.56 11.75
CA GLY A 188 7.40 -11.20 12.15
C GLY A 188 7.23 -12.69 12.44
N PHE A 189 8.20 -13.24 13.17
CA PHE A 189 8.20 -14.66 13.56
C PHE A 189 7.25 -14.94 14.73
N ASP A 190 7.05 -13.98 15.62
CA ASP A 190 6.22 -14.09 16.81
C ASP A 190 5.02 -13.12 16.73
N PRO A 191 3.85 -13.59 16.24
CA PRO A 191 2.67 -12.75 16.07
C PRO A 191 2.01 -12.32 17.39
N GLU A 192 2.34 -12.97 18.51
CA GLU A 192 1.79 -12.67 19.84
C GLU A 192 2.61 -11.62 20.59
N ASN A 193 3.74 -11.19 20.01
CA ASN A 193 4.61 -10.22 20.64
C ASN A 193 3.98 -8.83 20.69
N LYS A 194 3.91 -8.27 21.90
CA LYS A 194 3.25 -6.98 22.15
C LYS A 194 4.16 -5.77 21.91
N CYS A 195 5.48 -5.94 21.77
CA CYS A 195 6.43 -4.83 21.61
C CYS A 195 6.77 -4.55 20.13
N ILE A 196 5.73 -4.35 19.32
CA ILE A 196 5.88 -4.10 17.87
C ILE A 196 6.88 -2.96 17.57
N PRO A 197 6.89 -1.81 18.26
CA PRO A 197 7.83 -0.73 17.94
C PRO A 197 9.30 -1.16 18.04
N HIS A 198 9.67 -1.91 19.07
CA HIS A 198 11.04 -2.36 19.27
C HIS A 198 11.46 -3.41 18.23
N GLN A 199 10.58 -4.37 17.94
CA GLN A 199 10.84 -5.38 16.91
C GLN A 199 11.03 -4.73 15.52
N VAL A 200 10.24 -3.71 15.19
CA VAL A 200 10.41 -2.98 13.95
C VAL A 200 11.78 -2.30 13.91
N GLU A 201 12.24 -1.67 14.99
CA GLU A 201 13.58 -1.05 15.03
C GLU A 201 14.72 -2.08 14.86
N ILE A 202 14.63 -3.24 15.52
CA ILE A 202 15.60 -4.34 15.32
C ILE A 202 15.60 -4.79 13.86
N HIS A 203 14.42 -5.10 13.34
CA HIS A 203 14.25 -5.59 11.98
C HIS A 203 14.79 -4.59 10.94
N LEU A 204 14.56 -3.29 11.13
CA LEU A 204 15.11 -2.27 10.25
C LEU A 204 16.63 -2.19 10.34
N LYS A 205 17.24 -2.35 11.51
CA LYS A 205 18.71 -2.41 11.64
C LYS A 205 19.30 -3.59 10.88
N GLU A 206 18.68 -4.77 10.98
CA GLU A 206 19.11 -5.98 10.26
C GLU A 206 19.00 -5.80 8.73
N ILE A 207 17.88 -5.25 8.25
CA ILE A 207 17.71 -4.94 6.82
C ILE A 207 18.77 -3.93 6.37
N LYS A 208 18.98 -2.84 7.12
CA LYS A 208 19.98 -1.81 6.79
C LYS A 208 21.38 -2.39 6.73
N GLN A 209 21.75 -3.26 7.67
CA GLN A 209 23.05 -3.91 7.68
C GLN A 209 23.23 -4.82 6.46
N ARG A 210 22.20 -5.61 6.13
CA ARG A 210 22.19 -6.52 4.97
C ARG A 210 22.24 -5.79 3.63
N LEU A 211 21.43 -4.73 3.47
CA LEU A 211 21.39 -3.94 2.23
C LEU A 211 22.55 -2.94 2.13
N GLY A 212 23.13 -2.54 3.27
CA GLY A 212 24.10 -1.45 3.37
C GLY A 212 23.49 -0.05 3.11
N THR A 213 22.17 0.08 3.08
CA THR A 213 21.46 1.35 2.83
C THR A 213 20.20 1.45 3.68
N SER A 214 19.80 2.67 4.03
CA SER A 214 18.49 2.98 4.62
C SER A 214 17.38 3.14 3.59
N VAL A 215 17.67 2.98 2.29
CA VAL A 215 16.65 2.86 1.23
C VAL A 215 16.18 1.41 1.18
N ILE A 216 15.00 1.14 1.72
CA ILE A 216 14.47 -0.19 1.97
C ILE A 216 13.31 -0.48 1.02
N PRO A 217 13.43 -1.47 0.11
CA PRO A 217 12.30 -1.96 -0.67
C PRO A 217 11.18 -2.47 0.25
N LEU A 218 9.94 -2.03 0.01
CA LEU A 218 8.81 -2.29 0.90
C LEU A 218 8.55 -3.79 1.11
N GLY A 219 8.75 -4.61 0.09
CA GLY A 219 8.59 -6.06 0.12
C GLY A 219 9.65 -6.78 0.97
N GLN A 220 10.72 -6.11 1.40
CA GLN A 220 11.73 -6.69 2.32
C GLN A 220 11.28 -6.68 3.79
N LEU A 221 10.23 -5.93 4.13
CA LEU A 221 9.71 -5.89 5.49
C LEU A 221 9.03 -7.22 5.86
N ARG A 222 9.30 -7.69 7.08
CA ARG A 222 8.66 -8.84 7.73
C ARG A 222 8.02 -8.46 9.05
N VAL A 223 8.40 -7.32 9.62
CA VAL A 223 7.80 -6.73 10.82
C VAL A 223 7.38 -5.31 10.49
N GLY A 224 6.14 -4.95 10.81
CA GLY A 224 5.62 -3.62 10.57
C GLY A 224 4.65 -3.15 11.65
N SER A 225 4.69 -1.86 11.94
CA SER A 225 3.71 -1.18 12.79
C SER A 225 2.69 -0.44 11.91
N TYR A 226 2.01 0.55 12.48
CA TYR A 226 0.98 1.36 11.83
C TYR A 226 1.40 1.86 10.43
N LEU A 227 2.58 2.50 10.30
CA LEU A 227 3.05 3.02 9.02
C LEU A 227 3.33 1.92 7.99
N GLU A 228 4.13 0.92 8.36
CA GLU A 228 4.57 -0.10 7.41
C GLU A 228 3.38 -0.93 6.91
N ARG A 229 2.46 -1.28 7.81
CA ARG A 229 1.24 -2.01 7.47
C ARG A 229 0.31 -1.17 6.60
N ALA A 230 0.04 0.08 6.98
CA ALA A 230 -0.81 0.95 6.16
C ALA A 230 -0.19 1.19 4.77
N LEU A 231 1.13 1.39 4.70
CA LEU A 231 1.82 1.58 3.43
C LEU A 231 1.72 0.34 2.52
N LEU A 232 1.98 -0.86 3.04
CA LEU A 232 1.84 -2.10 2.27
C LEU A 232 0.39 -2.31 1.81
N PHE A 233 -0.58 -2.05 2.68
CA PHE A 233 -2.00 -2.10 2.32
C PHE A 233 -2.31 -1.17 1.16
N LYS A 234 -1.91 0.12 1.24
CA LYS A 234 -2.17 1.11 0.18
C LYS A 234 -1.58 0.67 -1.15
N VAL A 235 -0.33 0.21 -1.14
CA VAL A 235 0.37 -0.21 -2.36
C VAL A 235 -0.31 -1.39 -3.03
N ILE A 236 -0.75 -2.40 -2.28
CA ILE A 236 -1.48 -3.54 -2.84
C ILE A 236 -2.89 -3.12 -3.28
N ALA A 237 -3.59 -2.31 -2.47
CA ALA A 237 -4.93 -1.78 -2.77
C ALA A 237 -4.98 -1.04 -4.12
N ASP A 238 -3.96 -0.25 -4.42
CA ASP A 238 -3.82 0.48 -5.69
C ASP A 238 -3.71 -0.47 -6.89
N ARG A 239 -3.09 -1.65 -6.73
CA ARG A 239 -2.89 -2.64 -7.79
C ARG A 239 -4.11 -3.52 -8.06
N ILE A 240 -5.12 -3.44 -7.20
CA ILE A 240 -6.41 -4.16 -7.31
C ILE A 240 -7.60 -3.20 -7.40
N CYS A 241 -7.33 -1.90 -7.59
CA CYS A 241 -8.34 -0.83 -7.67
C CYS A 241 -9.30 -0.79 -6.46
N LEU A 242 -8.78 -0.98 -5.25
CA LEU A 242 -9.53 -0.82 -4.01
C LEU A 242 -9.49 0.67 -3.58
N PRO A 243 -10.63 1.32 -3.26
CA PRO A 243 -10.66 2.74 -2.95
C PRO A 243 -10.15 3.01 -1.54
N ALA A 244 -8.82 3.02 -1.40
CA ALA A 244 -8.12 3.23 -0.14
C ALA A 244 -7.35 4.57 -0.13
N ALA A 245 -7.47 5.31 0.97
CA ALA A 245 -6.67 6.48 1.29
C ALA A 245 -5.67 6.12 2.39
N LEU A 246 -4.44 6.59 2.25
CA LEU A 246 -3.39 6.46 3.26
C LEU A 246 -3.29 7.77 4.05
N VAL A 247 -3.35 7.67 5.37
CA VAL A 247 -3.31 8.82 6.26
C VAL A 247 -2.22 8.65 7.29
N ARG A 248 -1.41 9.69 7.49
CA ARG A 248 -0.38 9.80 8.51
C ARG A 248 -0.87 10.77 9.56
N GLY A 249 -1.01 10.27 10.78
CA GLY A 249 -1.30 11.07 11.97
C GLY A 249 -0.04 11.49 12.70
N GLY A 250 -0.21 11.87 13.97
CA GLY A 250 0.89 12.19 14.87
C GLY A 250 1.64 10.95 15.37
N TYR A 251 2.84 11.17 15.91
CA TYR A 251 3.61 10.16 16.67
C TYR A 251 3.86 8.84 15.93
N GLY A 252 3.95 8.88 14.60
CA GLY A 252 4.24 7.70 13.78
C GLY A 252 3.04 6.78 13.50
N ILE A 253 1.82 7.15 13.93
CA ILE A 253 0.61 6.44 13.50
C ILE A 253 0.33 6.78 12.04
N SER A 254 0.03 5.76 11.24
CA SER A 254 -0.66 5.90 9.97
C SER A 254 -1.74 4.83 9.86
N TRP A 255 -2.79 5.10 9.11
CA TRP A 255 -3.91 4.19 8.91
C TRP A 255 -4.45 4.26 7.49
N ILE A 256 -5.34 3.33 7.18
CA ILE A 256 -6.08 3.29 5.92
C ILE A 256 -7.52 3.70 6.16
N GLU A 257 -8.01 4.62 5.34
CA GLU A 257 -9.43 4.90 5.21
C GLU A 257 -9.95 4.30 3.91
N ILE A 258 -11.12 3.67 3.95
CA ILE A 258 -11.73 3.02 2.80
C ILE A 258 -13.14 3.57 2.56
N ALA A 259 -13.52 3.65 1.28
CA ALA A 259 -14.86 4.04 0.88
C ALA A 259 -15.73 2.81 0.59
N VAL A 260 -16.64 2.48 1.50
CA VAL A 260 -17.61 1.38 1.35
C VAL A 260 -19.00 1.97 1.09
N PRO A 261 -19.59 1.80 -0.11
CA PRO A 261 -20.93 2.28 -0.40
C PRO A 261 -21.98 1.70 0.55
N ARG A 262 -22.91 2.54 1.00
CA ARG A 262 -24.10 2.07 1.71
C ARG A 262 -25.07 1.56 0.66
N ILE A 263 -25.08 0.26 0.43
CA ILE A 263 -26.13 -0.37 -0.37
C ILE A 263 -27.37 -0.30 0.52
N LYS A 264 -28.32 0.57 0.16
CA LYS A 264 -29.65 0.54 0.77
C LYS A 264 -30.32 -0.71 0.20
N ASP A 265 -30.39 -1.77 0.99
CA ASP A 265 -31.33 -2.84 0.71
C ASP A 265 -32.71 -2.21 0.79
N SER A 266 -33.42 -2.14 -0.34
CA SER A 266 -34.85 -1.90 -0.34
C SER A 266 -35.48 -3.04 0.46
N ASP A 267 -36.11 -2.68 1.56
CA ASP A 267 -36.92 -3.52 2.45
C ASP A 267 -36.15 -4.50 3.36
N GLU A 268 -35.62 -3.97 4.47
CA GLU A 268 -36.18 -4.24 5.81
C GLU A 268 -35.28 -3.71 6.93
N GLU A 269 -35.93 -2.98 7.84
CA GLU A 269 -35.39 -2.41 9.07
C GLU A 269 -35.12 -3.48 10.17
N LYS A 270 -34.75 -4.71 9.78
CA LYS A 270 -34.49 -5.84 10.71
C LYS A 270 -33.36 -6.76 10.25
N SER A 271 -32.16 -6.22 9.99
CA SER A 271 -30.96 -7.09 9.97
C SER A 271 -29.68 -6.33 10.33
N SER A 272 -29.67 -5.71 11.51
CA SER A 272 -28.44 -5.15 12.09
C SER A 272 -27.68 -6.15 12.98
N ARG A 273 -27.96 -7.46 12.90
CA ARG A 273 -27.35 -8.47 13.80
C ARG A 273 -26.99 -9.83 13.18
N ALA A 274 -27.20 -10.10 11.89
CA ALA A 274 -27.03 -11.45 11.33
C ALA A 274 -25.85 -11.65 10.35
N TYR A 275 -24.85 -10.75 10.32
CA TYR A 275 -23.62 -10.93 9.52
C TYR A 275 -22.40 -11.38 10.34
N PHE A 276 -22.60 -11.77 11.59
CA PHE A 276 -21.57 -12.37 12.42
C PHE A 276 -22.02 -13.78 12.77
N ASP A 277 -21.53 -14.77 12.03
CA ASP A 277 -20.98 -16.03 12.54
C ASP A 277 -21.00 -17.08 11.41
N GLU A 278 -19.92 -17.19 10.66
CA GLU A 278 -19.63 -18.35 9.80
C GLU A 278 -18.13 -18.29 9.46
N ASN A 279 -17.27 -18.69 10.41
CA ASN A 279 -15.83 -18.71 10.15
C ASN A 279 -15.11 -19.79 10.96
N ASP A 280 -15.45 -21.05 10.72
CA ASP A 280 -14.59 -22.18 11.14
C ASP A 280 -14.28 -23.17 10.01
N GLU A 281 -15.16 -23.37 9.02
CA GLU A 281 -14.88 -24.31 7.92
C GLU A 281 -13.89 -23.76 6.87
N TYR A 282 -13.78 -22.43 6.74
CA TYR A 282 -12.97 -21.78 5.71
C TYR A 282 -11.46 -21.81 6.02
N ARG A 283 -11.09 -21.91 7.30
CA ARG A 283 -9.68 -21.99 7.76
C ARG A 283 -9.00 -23.31 7.36
N SER A 284 -9.74 -24.42 7.34
CA SER A 284 -9.19 -25.74 7.02
C SER A 284 -8.89 -25.92 5.52
N LYS A 285 -9.71 -25.31 4.63
CA LYS A 285 -9.49 -25.38 3.17
C LYS A 285 -8.28 -24.54 2.70
N ILE A 286 -7.96 -23.44 3.40
CA ILE A 286 -6.79 -22.60 3.09
C ILE A 286 -5.48 -23.24 3.59
N THR A 287 -5.46 -23.80 4.81
CA THR A 287 -4.25 -24.44 5.36
C THR A 287 -3.83 -25.67 4.53
N MET A 288 -4.81 -26.40 3.97
CA MET A 288 -4.54 -27.62 3.19
C MET A 288 -4.04 -27.32 1.76
N SER A 289 -4.51 -26.23 1.14
CA SER A 289 -4.11 -25.85 -0.23
C SER A 289 -2.74 -25.15 -0.31
N VAL A 290 -2.29 -24.53 0.79
CA VAL A 290 -0.93 -23.94 0.88
C VAL A 290 0.13 -25.02 1.11
N SER A 291 -0.19 -26.07 1.88
CA SER A 291 0.72 -27.20 2.12
C SER A 291 0.87 -28.14 0.91
N LEU A 292 -0.14 -28.26 0.06
CA LEU A 292 -0.11 -29.16 -1.11
C LEU A 292 0.69 -28.61 -2.31
N LYS A 293 1.04 -27.32 -2.35
CA LYS A 293 1.87 -26.76 -3.44
C LYS A 293 3.38 -26.97 -3.25
N LEU A 294 3.79 -27.70 -2.21
CA LEU A 294 5.17 -28.15 -1.98
C LEU A 294 5.42 -29.62 -2.33
N SER A 295 4.46 -30.34 -2.92
CA SER A 295 4.69 -31.75 -3.29
C SER A 295 3.87 -32.17 -4.53
N ASN A 296 4.62 -32.52 -5.57
CA ASN A 296 4.29 -33.42 -6.68
C ASN A 296 3.49 -32.92 -7.90
N LYS A 297 4.21 -32.93 -9.03
CA LYS A 297 3.70 -33.23 -10.38
C LYS A 297 3.25 -34.69 -10.45
N SER A 298 2.07 -34.95 -10.99
CA SER A 298 1.80 -36.08 -11.90
C SER A 298 0.35 -36.03 -12.40
N ASP A 299 0.20 -36.33 -13.69
CA ASP A 299 -1.03 -36.39 -14.48
C ASP A 299 -2.07 -37.38 -13.96
N ALA A 300 -3.36 -37.13 -14.23
CA ALA A 300 -4.29 -38.07 -14.89
C ALA A 300 -5.72 -37.51 -15.01
N HIS A 301 -6.46 -38.10 -15.95
CA HIS A 301 -7.66 -37.66 -16.66
C HIS A 301 -9.02 -38.17 -16.08
N LEU A 302 -10.10 -37.47 -16.49
CA LEU A 302 -11.42 -37.94 -16.98
C LEU A 302 -12.70 -38.09 -16.10
N HIS A 303 -13.81 -37.65 -16.76
CA HIS A 303 -15.27 -37.88 -16.62
C HIS A 303 -16.03 -37.19 -15.46
N ASP A 304 -16.90 -36.20 -15.70
CA ASP A 304 -18.22 -36.14 -16.39
C ASP A 304 -19.33 -36.90 -15.64
N ASP A 305 -20.25 -36.16 -15.00
CA ASP A 305 -21.67 -36.49 -15.11
C ASP A 305 -22.62 -35.34 -14.73
N LYS A 306 -23.65 -35.19 -15.57
CA LYS A 306 -24.75 -34.22 -15.53
C LYS A 306 -25.75 -34.54 -14.44
N TYR A 307 -26.26 -33.51 -13.75
CA TYR A 307 -27.70 -33.39 -13.45
C TYR A 307 -28.18 -31.93 -13.57
N LYS A 308 -29.14 -31.73 -14.48
CA LYS A 308 -29.89 -30.48 -14.66
C LYS A 308 -30.96 -30.37 -13.58
N THR A 309 -31.11 -29.20 -12.98
CA THR A 309 -32.39 -28.78 -12.40
C THR A 309 -32.57 -27.29 -12.68
N GLU A 310 -33.52 -26.98 -13.55
CA GLU A 310 -34.02 -25.63 -13.78
C GLU A 310 -34.88 -25.21 -12.59
N LYS A 311 -34.69 -23.99 -12.08
CA LYS A 311 -35.70 -22.92 -12.09
C LYS A 311 -35.32 -21.70 -11.24
N VAL A 312 -35.79 -20.56 -11.75
CA VAL A 312 -35.96 -19.23 -11.16
C VAL A 312 -34.71 -18.35 -11.07
N SER A 313 -34.48 -17.58 -12.13
CA SER A 313 -33.68 -16.36 -12.11
C SER A 313 -34.43 -15.27 -11.33
N PRO A 314 -33.87 -14.71 -10.23
CA PRO A 314 -34.37 -13.45 -9.70
C PRO A 314 -33.96 -12.34 -10.67
N LEU A 315 -34.89 -11.44 -10.98
CA LEU A 315 -34.66 -10.22 -11.75
C LEU A 315 -33.40 -9.52 -11.22
N ARG A 316 -32.34 -9.49 -12.04
CA ARG A 316 -31.12 -8.76 -11.72
C ARG A 316 -31.47 -7.28 -11.78
N ASP A 317 -31.45 -6.61 -10.63
CA ASP A 317 -31.42 -5.15 -10.57
C ASP A 317 -30.15 -4.71 -11.33
N ASP A 318 -30.33 -4.13 -12.52
CA ASP A 318 -29.28 -3.81 -13.50
C ASP A 318 -28.49 -2.57 -13.09
N ARG A 319 -28.13 -2.48 -11.81
CA ARG A 319 -27.22 -1.46 -11.29
C ARG A 319 -25.81 -1.94 -11.55
N SER A 320 -25.10 -1.22 -12.43
CA SER A 320 -23.66 -1.40 -12.64
C SER A 320 -22.94 -1.52 -11.30
N THR A 321 -22.34 -2.68 -11.06
CA THR A 321 -21.53 -2.96 -9.86
C THR A 321 -20.16 -2.29 -9.94
N ILE A 322 -19.79 -1.79 -11.12
CA ILE A 322 -18.59 -1.03 -11.39
C ILE A 322 -18.88 0.46 -11.18
N TYR A 323 -18.08 1.11 -10.34
CA TYR A 323 -18.26 2.50 -9.94
C TYR A 323 -16.95 3.31 -9.96
N PRO A 324 -16.96 4.58 -10.42
CA PRO A 324 -15.78 5.44 -10.37
C PRO A 324 -15.35 5.82 -8.96
N ILE A 325 -14.09 5.50 -8.61
CA ILE A 325 -13.50 5.79 -7.30
C ILE A 325 -13.52 7.29 -6.98
N LYS A 326 -13.37 8.15 -7.99
CA LYS A 326 -13.38 9.62 -7.84
C LYS A 326 -14.67 10.20 -7.23
N HIS A 327 -15.78 9.46 -7.28
CA HIS A 327 -17.06 9.88 -6.71
C HIS A 327 -17.32 9.27 -5.33
N MET A 328 -16.41 8.45 -4.83
CA MET A 328 -16.51 7.80 -3.54
C MET A 328 -15.91 8.66 -2.43
N ARG A 329 -16.36 8.45 -1.19
CA ARG A 329 -15.81 9.11 0.00
C ARG A 329 -15.48 8.07 1.05
N PRO A 330 -14.29 8.15 1.68
CA PRO A 330 -13.96 7.25 2.77
C PRO A 330 -14.95 7.41 3.93
N ASN A 331 -15.36 6.29 4.51
CA ASN A 331 -16.30 6.24 5.63
C ASN A 331 -15.93 5.23 6.72
N PHE A 332 -14.91 4.39 6.47
CA PHE A 332 -14.36 3.47 7.46
C PHE A 332 -12.83 3.59 7.54
N ILE A 333 -12.28 3.37 8.72
CA ILE A 333 -10.87 3.04 8.94
C ILE A 333 -10.73 1.52 8.92
N VAL A 334 -9.73 1.01 8.22
CA VAL A 334 -9.39 -0.42 8.25
C VAL A 334 -8.45 -0.66 9.42
N ASP A 335 -8.87 -1.50 10.36
CA ASP A 335 -8.01 -1.93 11.47
C ASP A 335 -6.92 -2.87 10.92
N LEU A 336 -5.66 -2.49 11.10
CA LEU A 336 -4.48 -3.27 10.71
C LEU A 336 -3.67 -3.77 11.93
N MET A 337 -4.10 -3.43 13.14
CA MET A 337 -3.32 -3.63 14.36
C MET A 337 -4.02 -4.59 15.32
N ASP A 338 -5.20 -4.23 15.83
CA ASP A 338 -5.85 -4.94 16.93
C ASP A 338 -6.73 -6.08 16.41
N THR A 339 -7.55 -5.80 15.40
CA THR A 339 -8.40 -6.81 14.75
C THR A 339 -8.30 -6.65 13.23
N PRO A 340 -7.23 -7.18 12.59
CA PRO A 340 -6.98 -7.00 11.18
C PRO A 340 -8.20 -7.30 10.28
N GLY A 341 -8.65 -6.27 9.56
CA GLY A 341 -9.77 -6.33 8.61
C GLY A 341 -11.11 -5.89 9.17
N ASP A 342 -11.18 -5.52 10.44
CA ASP A 342 -12.35 -4.86 10.98
C ASP A 342 -12.49 -3.43 10.42
N LEU A 343 -13.73 -3.00 10.19
CA LEU A 343 -14.05 -1.72 9.57
C LEU A 343 -14.64 -0.77 10.60
N ILE A 344 -13.83 0.18 11.05
CA ILE A 344 -14.17 1.13 12.11
C ILE A 344 -14.83 2.37 11.48
N PRO A 345 -16.10 2.70 11.78
CA PRO A 345 -16.75 3.88 11.20
C PRO A 345 -15.98 5.17 11.53
N ILE A 346 -15.68 5.98 10.52
CA ILE A 346 -15.00 7.27 10.70
C ILE A 346 -15.88 8.19 11.56
N GLY A 347 -15.28 8.81 12.58
CA GLY A 347 -15.96 9.70 13.52
C GLY A 347 -16.48 8.99 14.78
N SER A 348 -16.50 7.65 14.80
CA SER A 348 -16.82 6.87 16.00
C SER A 348 -15.77 7.07 17.11
N PRO A 349 -16.11 6.85 18.40
CA PRO A 349 -15.15 6.89 19.50
C PRO A 349 -13.94 5.98 19.28
N ARG A 350 -14.18 4.77 18.74
CA ARG A 350 -13.10 3.82 18.39
C ARG A 350 -12.18 4.37 17.30
N SER A 351 -12.71 5.03 16.27
CA SER A 351 -11.86 5.64 15.23
C SER A 351 -10.94 6.73 15.80
N LYS A 352 -11.45 7.55 16.73
CA LYS A 352 -10.65 8.59 17.39
C LYS A 352 -9.52 7.97 18.20
N LEU A 353 -9.84 6.93 18.98
CA LEU A 353 -8.84 6.20 19.76
C LEU A 353 -7.78 5.56 18.86
N TYR A 354 -8.19 4.92 17.76
CA TYR A 354 -7.28 4.29 16.80
C TYR A 354 -6.29 5.29 16.17
N CYS A 355 -6.75 6.51 15.89
CA CYS A 355 -5.92 7.58 15.33
C CYS A 355 -4.98 8.26 16.36
N THR A 356 -5.07 7.89 17.63
CA THR A 356 -4.28 8.48 18.72
C THR A 356 -3.44 7.42 19.43
N VAL A 357 -2.16 7.68 19.71
CA VAL A 357 -1.36 6.72 20.49
C VAL A 357 -1.68 6.92 21.97
N ASN A 358 -2.10 5.87 22.66
CA ASN A 358 -1.77 5.70 24.07
C ASN A 358 -0.41 5.02 24.13
N LEU A 359 0.65 5.77 24.43
CA LEU A 359 2.02 5.24 24.59
C LEU A 359 2.11 4.45 25.90
N THR A 360 1.37 3.35 26.03
CA THR A 360 1.57 2.36 27.09
C THR A 360 2.52 1.28 26.58
N CYS A 361 3.77 1.65 26.27
CA CYS A 361 4.83 0.65 26.24
C CYS A 361 5.07 0.25 27.70
N ASN A 362 4.59 -0.93 28.08
CA ASN A 362 4.87 -1.49 29.40
C ASN A 362 6.39 -1.63 29.54
N LYS A 363 6.98 -1.00 30.57
CA LYS A 363 8.43 -1.03 30.88
C LYS A 363 9.06 -2.44 31.02
N LYS A 364 8.25 -3.50 30.88
CA LYS A 364 8.67 -4.90 30.89
C LYS A 364 9.28 -5.38 29.57
N CYS A 365 9.14 -4.64 28.46
CA CYS A 365 9.70 -5.04 27.17
C CYS A 365 11.17 -4.63 26.94
N CYS A 366 11.81 -4.01 27.94
CA CYS A 366 13.20 -3.53 27.85
C CYS A 366 14.13 -4.17 28.91
N GLN A 367 13.80 -5.36 29.40
CA GLN A 367 14.67 -6.15 30.28
C GLN A 367 15.20 -7.37 29.57
#